data_AF-T0N5W0-F1
#
_entry.id   AF-T0N5W0-F1
#
_cell.length_a   1.000
_cell.length_b   1.000
_cell.length_c   1.000
_cell.angle_alpha   90.00
_cell.angle_beta   90.00
_cell.angle_gamma   90.00
#
_symmetry.space_group_name_H-M   'P 1'
#
loop_
_entity.id
_entity.type
_entity.pdbx_description
1 polymer ?
#
loop_
_entity_poly.entity_id
_entity_poly.type
_entity_poly.pdbx_seq_one_letter_code
_entity_poly.pdbx_strand_id
1 'polypeptide(L)' 'MVNNMRTEMKIGLLLIALSGVENIFFNTPEFIVGMTFALGITFEIIGGIKEESYQRLKQWKKSFWKVKEA' A
#
# COMPACT_ATOMS: atom_id res chain seq x y z
N MET A 1 -9.02 -17.23 -15.71
CA MET A 1 -7.89 -16.94 -14.80
C MET A 1 -7.94 -15.45 -14.46
N VAL A 2 -8.84 -15.04 -13.56
CA VAL A 2 -8.85 -13.67 -13.03
C VAL A 2 -8.45 -13.81 -11.58
N ASN A 3 -7.14 -13.73 -11.35
CA ASN A 3 -6.60 -13.67 -10.00
C ASN A 3 -7.10 -12.33 -9.43
N ASN A 4 -8.01 -12.35 -8.46
CA ASN A 4 -8.53 -11.14 -7.84
C ASN A 4 -7.35 -10.35 -7.25
N MET A 5 -6.89 -9.30 -7.95
CA MET A 5 -5.85 -8.41 -7.43
C MET A 5 -6.32 -7.89 -6.08
N ARG A 6 -5.44 -8.00 -5.09
CA ARG A 6 -5.72 -7.51 -3.74
C ARG A 6 -5.98 -6.02 -3.75
N THR A 7 -6.87 -5.60 -2.86
CA THR A 7 -7.28 -4.20 -2.73
C THR A 7 -6.08 -3.29 -2.46
N GLU A 8 -5.11 -3.74 -1.66
CA GLU A 8 -3.88 -3.02 -1.37
C GLU A 8 -3.06 -2.73 -2.62
N MET A 9 -2.92 -3.72 -3.52
CA MET A 9 -2.20 -3.55 -4.79
C MET A 9 -2.92 -2.56 -5.71
N LYS A 10 -4.26 -2.61 -5.76
CA LYS A 10 -5.07 -1.64 -6.51
C LYS A 10 -4.90 -0.22 -5.97
N ILE A 11 -4.86 -0.06 -4.66
CA ILE A 11 -4.63 1.24 -3.99
C ILE A 11 -3.21 1.73 -4.30
N GLY A 12 -2.20 0.87 -4.23
CA GLY A 12 -0.81 1.22 -4.53
C GLY A 12 -0.64 1.72 -5.96
N LEU A 13 -1.19 0.99 -6.94
CA LEU A 13 -1.17 1.40 -8.35
C LEU A 13 -1.89 2.73 -8.59
N LEU A 14 -3.03 2.94 -7.92
CA LEU A 14 -3.79 4.19 -8.03
C LEU A 14 -3.00 5.37 -7.44
N LEU A 15 -2.31 5.19 -6.33
CA LEU A 15 -1.44 6.23 -5.73
C LEU A 15 -0.24 6.55 -6.61
N ILE A 16 0.40 5.55 -7.21
CA ILE A 16 1.51 5.77 -8.15
C ILE A 16 1.01 6.54 -9.38
N ALA A 17 -0.13 6.14 -9.96
CA ALA A 17 -0.73 6.87 -11.07
C ALA A 17 -1.07 8.32 -10.71
N LEU A 18 -1.64 8.55 -9.51
CA LEU A 18 -1.91 9.90 -9.01
C LEU A 18 -0.63 10.72 -8.85
N SER A 19 0.44 10.15 -8.28
CA SER A 19 1.71 10.87 -8.13
C SER A 19 2.31 11.31 -9.47
N GLY A 20 2.16 10.49 -10.52
CA GLY A 20 2.58 10.84 -11.88
C GLY A 20 1.75 11.98 -12.47
N VAL A 21 0.43 11.94 -12.27
CA VAL A 21 -0.48 13.02 -12.70
C VAL A 21 -0.21 14.31 -11.93
N GLU A 22 -0.02 14.24 -10.61
CA GLU A 22 0.35 15.39 -9.78
C GLU A 22 1.66 16.01 -10.28
N ASN A 23 2.69 15.20 -10.52
CA ASN A 23 3.99 15.70 -10.98
C ASN A 23 3.94 16.37 -12.37
N ILE A 24 3.01 15.96 -13.24
CA ILE A 24 2.90 16.49 -14.61
C ILE A 24 1.97 17.70 -14.68
N PHE A 25 0.82 17.64 -14.00
CA PHE A 25 -0.26 18.62 -14.16
C PHE A 25 -0.36 19.63 -13.03
N PHE A 26 0.20 19.31 -11.86
CA PHE A 26 0.15 20.19 -10.71
C PHE A 26 1.57 20.62 -10.34
N ASN A 27 1.76 21.91 -10.05
CA ASN A 27 3.03 22.41 -9.50
C ASN A 27 3.13 22.05 -8.01
N THR A 28 2.85 20.78 -7.70
CA THR A 28 2.78 20.25 -6.34
C THR A 28 4.21 20.14 -5.79
N PRO A 29 4.45 20.56 -4.54
CA PRO A 29 5.75 20.41 -3.91
C PRO A 29 6.31 18.99 -4.04
N GLU A 30 7.58 18.85 -4.44
CA GLU A 30 8.24 17.56 -4.66
C GLU A 30 8.15 16.63 -3.44
N PHE A 31 8.14 17.20 -2.23
CA PHE A 31 7.95 16.46 -0.99
C PHE A 31 6.61 15.70 -0.95
N ILE A 32 5.52 16.31 -1.42
CA ILE A 32 4.19 15.71 -1.42
C ILE A 32 4.13 14.60 -2.49
N VAL A 33 4.63 14.88 -3.70
CA VAL A 33 4.73 13.89 -4.80
C VAL A 33 5.54 12.67 -4.35
N GLY A 34 6.69 12.89 -3.70
CA GLY A 34 7.54 11.83 -3.17
C GLY A 34 6.87 11.00 -2.08
N MET A 35 6.09 11.63 -1.18
CA MET A 35 5.31 10.91 -0.18
C MET A 35 4.20 10.05 -0.80
N THR A 36 3.44 10.59 -1.75
CA THR A 36 2.38 9.85 -2.45
C THR A 36 2.97 8.65 -3.20
N PHE A 37 4.11 8.83 -3.86
CA PHE A 37 4.82 7.76 -4.55
C PHE A 37 5.34 6.68 -3.59
N ALA A 38 5.99 7.07 -2.48
CA ALA A 38 6.49 6.14 -1.48
C ALA A 38 5.37 5.34 -0.80
N LEU A 39 4.21 5.97 -0.53
CA LEU A 39 3.01 5.29 -0.06
C LEU A 39 2.50 4.29 -1.10
N GLY A 40 2.43 4.69 -2.37
CA GLY A 40 2.05 3.81 -3.47
C GLY A 40 2.92 2.54 -3.56
N ILE A 41 4.25 2.70 -3.51
CA ILE A 41 5.20 1.58 -3.46
C ILE A 41 4.96 0.70 -2.23
N THR A 42 4.72 1.28 -1.06
CA THR A 42 4.47 0.53 0.17
C THR A 42 3.25 -0.37 0.03
N PHE A 43 2.16 0.15 -0.55
CA PHE A 43 0.94 -0.61 -0.81
C PHE A 43 1.12 -1.68 -1.88
N GLU A 44 1.92 -1.43 -2.92
CA GLU A 44 2.31 -2.43 -3.92
C GLU A 44 3.12 -3.57 -3.28
N ILE A 45 4.09 -3.27 -2.42
CA ILE A 45 4.86 -4.28 -1.69
C ILE A 45 3.94 -5.14 -0.84
N ILE A 46 3.05 -4.53 -0.04
CA ILE A 46 2.09 -5.27 0.80
C ILE A 46 1.13 -6.11 -0.06
N GLY A 47 0.64 -5.54 -1.17
CA GLY A 47 -0.27 -6.19 -2.10
C GLY A 47 0.36 -7.36 -2.88
N GLY A 48 1.64 -7.27 -3.19
CA GLY A 48 2.41 -8.28 -3.91
C GLY A 48 2.90 -9.45 -3.05
N ILE A 49 2.82 -9.33 -1.72
CA ILE A 49 3.17 -10.43 -0.80
C ILE A 49 2.19 -11.61 -0.98
N LYS A 50 2.71 -12.84 -0.98
CA LYS A 50 1.92 -14.08 -1.03
C LYS A 50 0.86 -14.11 0.08
N GLU A 51 -0.32 -14.67 -0.22
CA GLU A 51 -1.47 -14.74 0.71
C GLU A 51 -1.10 -15.33 2.06
N GLU A 52 -0.30 -16.39 2.06
CA GLU A 52 0.16 -17.02 3.30
C GLU A 52 0.93 -16.03 4.20
N SER A 53 1.88 -15.28 3.64
CA SER A 53 2.66 -14.29 4.38
C SER A 53 1.80 -13.12 4.86
N TYR A 54 0.82 -12.69 4.05
CA TYR A 54 -0.13 -11.65 4.45
C TYR A 54 -1.03 -12.09 5.61
N GLN A 55 -1.53 -13.33 5.58
CA GLN A 55 -2.31 -13.90 6.69
C GLN A 55 -1.46 -14.02 7.97
N ARG A 56 -0.19 -14.40 7.87
CA ARG A 56 0.74 -14.44 9.02
C ARG A 56 0.96 -13.05 9.61
N LEU A 57 1.16 -12.02 8.78
CA LEU A 57 1.24 -10.63 9.23
C LEU A 57 -0.05 -10.16 9.93
N LYS A 58 -1.22 -10.51 9.38
CA LYS A 58 -2.52 -10.18 9.96
C LYS A 58 -2.73 -10.87 11.32
N GLN A 59 -2.34 -12.13 11.44
CA GLN A 59 -2.39 -12.87 12.70
C GLN A 59 -1.43 -12.28 13.74
N TRP A 60 -0.20 -11.92 13.34
CA TRP A 60 0.76 -11.23 14.21
C TRP A 60 0.22 -9.89 14.72
N LYS A 61 -0.33 -9.06 13.84
CA LYS A 61 -0.99 -7.80 14.24
C LYS A 61 -2.11 -8.04 15.25
N LYS A 62 -2.95 -9.06 15.02
CA LYS A 62 -4.06 -9.41 15.93
C LYS A 62 -3.57 -9.92 17.27
N SER A 63 -2.47 -10.66 17.31
CA SER A 63 -1.82 -11.12 18.54
C SER A 63 -1.25 -9.96 19.35
N PHE A 64 -0.52 -9.05 18.68
CA PHE A 64 0.01 -7.84 19.32
C PHE A 64 -1.10 -6.93 19.88
N TRP A 65 -2.23 -6.81 19.19
CA TRP A 65 -3.36 -6.01 19.68
C TRP A 65 -3.99 -6.61 20.94
N LYS A 66 -4.15 -7.94 20.98
CA LYS A 66 -4.65 -8.64 22.18
C LYS A 66 -3.72 -8.51 23.39
N VAL A 67 -2.40 -8.49 23.17
CA VAL A 67 -1.41 -8.26 24.24
C VAL A 67 -1.46 -6.83 24.78
N LYS A 68 -1.93 -5.86 23.97
CA LYS A 68 -2.04 -4.46 24.40
C LYS A 68 -3.29 -4.18 25.25
N GLU A 69 -4.27 -5.09 25.24
CA GLU A 69 -5.55 -4.98 25.96
C GLU A 69 -5.60 -5.89 27.22
N ALA A 70 -4.52 -6.63 27.51
CA ALA A 70 -4.37 -7.50 28.68
C ALA A 70 -3.38 -6.89 29.68
#